data_AF-A0A966C8W5-F1
#
_entry.id   AF-A0A966C8W5-F1
#
_cell.length_a   1.000
_cell.length_b   1.000
_cell.length_c   1.000
_cell.angle_alpha   90.00
_cell.angle_beta   90.00
_cell.angle_gamma   90.00
#
_symmetry.space_group_name_H-M   'P 1'
#
loop_
_entity.id
_entity.type
_entity.pdbx_description
1 polymer ?
#
loop_
_entity_poly.entity_id
_entity_poly.type
_entity_poly.pdbx_seq_one_letter_code
_entity_poly.pdbx_strand_id
1 'polypeptide(L)'
;SEETQSSLVSSNSKEAQSSLVNSNSKETQSPLVSSNSKERQSFHNSNEVKLIADGIEVAAGWMLEAGIDKRAIASWKLKELAKQIPALEGVISSALEIITSNSNSPSGMIVSQLAKELSSKMGTKVTPAKVNQALHDLELQDWAKPGVNRERKLTTKGQKYGVALLTTSADGWQGAQLRWYDSVIPVLCQFFEG
;
A
#
# COMPACT_ATOMS: atom_id res chain seq x y z
N SER A 1 38.69 -45.77 -26.27
CA SER A 1 39.49 -45.59 -27.50
C SER A 1 38.94 -44.34 -28.17
N GLU A 2 39.66 -43.27 -28.42
CA GLU A 2 41.08 -43.14 -28.76
C GLU A 2 41.68 -41.88 -28.14
N GLU A 3 42.91 -42.04 -27.66
CA GLU A 3 43.88 -41.00 -27.40
C GLU A 3 44.43 -40.47 -28.73
N THR A 4 44.79 -39.19 -28.80
CA THR A 4 45.86 -38.76 -29.72
C THR A 4 46.62 -37.58 -29.11
N GLN A 5 47.78 -37.91 -28.53
CA GLN A 5 48.92 -37.02 -28.42
C GLN A 5 49.52 -36.82 -29.82
N SER A 6 50.02 -35.62 -30.14
CA SER A 6 51.41 -35.49 -30.56
C SER A 6 51.88 -34.03 -30.65
N SER A 7 53.11 -33.88 -30.17
CA SER A 7 54.01 -32.74 -30.07
C SER A 7 54.40 -32.06 -31.37
N LEU A 8 54.88 -30.81 -31.28
CA LEU A 8 56.15 -30.42 -31.89
C LEU A 8 56.80 -29.26 -31.11
N VAL A 9 57.98 -29.57 -30.56
CA VAL A 9 58.95 -28.69 -29.95
C VAL A 9 59.93 -28.22 -31.04
N SER A 10 60.39 -26.98 -30.99
CA SER A 10 61.76 -26.63 -31.40
C SER A 10 62.23 -25.40 -30.62
N SER A 11 63.46 -25.54 -30.13
CA SER A 11 64.08 -24.79 -29.04
C SER A 11 65.05 -23.71 -29.53
N ASN A 12 65.55 -22.94 -28.55
CA ASN A 12 66.86 -22.26 -28.50
C ASN A 12 66.99 -20.93 -29.29
N SER A 13 67.65 -19.86 -28.82
CA SER A 13 68.68 -19.68 -27.78
C SER A 13 68.89 -18.18 -27.45
N LYS A 14 69.25 -17.93 -26.18
CA LYS A 14 70.30 -17.03 -25.64
C LYS A 14 70.40 -15.53 -25.95
N GLU A 15 70.71 -14.82 -24.85
CA GLU A 15 71.55 -13.60 -24.74
C GLU A 15 70.92 -12.30 -25.31
N ALA A 16 71.05 -11.10 -24.75
CA ALA A 16 71.97 -10.54 -23.78
C ALA A 16 71.33 -9.34 -23.04
N GLN A 17 72.06 -8.89 -22.03
CA GLN A 17 71.79 -7.77 -21.14
C GLN A 17 71.72 -6.40 -21.83
N SER A 18 71.22 -5.44 -21.04
CA SER A 18 71.72 -4.06 -20.93
C SER A 18 70.95 -2.96 -21.65
N SER A 19 70.13 -2.28 -20.83
CA SER A 19 70.22 -0.84 -20.52
C SER A 19 69.91 0.23 -21.57
N LEU A 20 69.24 1.25 -21.03
CA LEU A 20 69.31 2.69 -21.34
C LEU A 20 68.26 3.27 -22.30
N VAL A 21 67.21 3.80 -21.65
CA VAL A 21 66.75 5.19 -21.68
C VAL A 21 66.52 5.80 -23.06
N ASN A 22 65.25 6.05 -23.38
CA ASN A 22 64.90 7.39 -23.83
C ASN A 22 63.49 7.80 -23.38
N SER A 23 63.43 9.01 -22.82
CA SER A 23 62.29 9.63 -22.19
C SER A 23 61.20 9.99 -23.19
N ASN A 24 59.93 9.73 -22.85
CA ASN A 24 58.84 10.57 -23.30
C ASN A 24 57.66 10.48 -22.32
N SER A 25 57.60 11.45 -21.42
CA SER A 25 56.44 11.69 -20.56
C SER A 25 55.28 12.15 -21.44
N LYS A 26 54.22 11.36 -21.52
CA LYS A 26 52.89 11.82 -21.87
C LYS A 26 51.92 11.38 -20.80
N GLU A 27 51.47 12.37 -20.03
CA GLU A 27 50.26 12.30 -19.22
C GLU A 27 49.13 11.70 -20.04
N THR A 28 48.45 10.69 -19.53
CA THR A 28 47.11 10.35 -19.99
C THR A 28 46.28 9.96 -18.78
N GLN A 29 45.25 10.77 -18.60
CA GLN A 29 44.28 10.82 -17.52
C GLN A 29 43.52 9.49 -17.38
N SER A 30 43.40 9.00 -16.15
CA SER A 30 42.30 8.10 -15.79
C SER A 30 41.04 8.94 -15.58
N PRO A 31 39.90 8.65 -16.22
CA PRO A 31 38.65 9.29 -15.85
C PRO A 31 38.15 8.69 -14.55
N LEU A 32 38.31 9.46 -13.48
CA LEU A 32 37.60 9.29 -12.21
C LEU A 32 36.10 9.34 -12.54
N VAL A 33 35.41 8.21 -12.41
CA VAL A 33 33.95 8.14 -12.48
C VAL A 33 33.39 8.95 -11.32
N SER A 34 33.13 10.23 -11.56
CA SER A 34 32.34 11.07 -10.68
C SER A 34 30.89 10.64 -10.82
N SER A 35 30.51 9.65 -10.02
CA SER A 35 29.13 9.34 -9.68
C SER A 35 28.52 10.56 -8.99
N ASN A 36 28.04 11.53 -9.76
CA ASN A 36 27.27 12.64 -9.23
C ASN A 36 25.83 12.15 -9.03
N SER A 37 25.65 11.21 -8.10
CA SER A 37 24.36 10.97 -7.48
C SER A 37 24.04 12.24 -6.68
N LYS A 38 23.28 13.14 -7.30
CA LYS A 38 22.52 14.14 -6.55
C LYS A 38 21.53 13.38 -5.68
N GLU A 39 22.01 12.93 -4.52
CA GLU A 39 21.17 12.68 -3.37
C GLU A 39 20.36 13.95 -3.15
N ARG A 40 19.06 13.89 -3.44
CA ARG A 40 18.11 14.84 -2.89
C ARG A 40 17.99 14.52 -1.40
N GLN A 41 18.98 14.93 -0.60
CA GLN A 41 18.72 15.18 0.80
C GLN A 41 17.90 16.48 0.87
N SER A 42 16.59 16.37 0.62
CA SER A 42 15.68 17.45 0.98
C SER A 42 15.60 17.50 2.49
N PHE A 43 16.45 18.33 3.10
CA PHE A 43 16.27 18.73 4.48
C PHE A 43 14.96 19.51 4.56
N HIS A 44 13.87 18.81 4.88
CA HIS A 44 12.62 19.49 5.19
C HIS A 44 12.87 20.37 6.41
N ASN A 45 12.69 21.67 6.25
CA ASN A 45 12.76 22.56 7.40
C ASN A 45 11.56 22.25 8.32
N SER A 46 11.70 22.51 9.62
CA SER A 46 10.68 22.16 10.62
C SER A 46 9.28 22.73 10.29
N ASN A 47 9.20 23.81 9.52
CA ASN A 47 7.94 24.43 9.12
C ASN A 47 7.24 23.64 8.01
N GLU A 48 8.00 23.10 7.05
CA GLU A 48 7.48 22.27 5.97
C GLU A 48 6.94 20.94 6.50
N VAL A 49 7.68 20.28 7.40
CA VAL A 49 7.22 19.06 8.07
C VAL A 49 5.91 19.30 8.82
N LYS A 50 5.82 20.44 9.52
CA LYS A 50 4.61 20.82 10.25
C LYS A 50 3.42 21.06 9.30
N LEU A 51 3.64 21.77 8.19
CA LEU A 51 2.60 22.01 7.18
C LEU A 51 2.06 20.70 6.59
N ILE A 52 2.96 19.75 6.28
CA ILE A 52 2.59 18.42 5.79
C ILE A 52 1.75 17.67 6.83
N ALA A 53 2.20 17.65 8.08
CA ALA A 53 1.48 17.00 9.16
C ALA A 53 0.08 17.61 9.38
N ASP A 54 -0.02 18.94 9.41
CA ASP A 54 -1.28 19.65 9.57
C ASP A 54 -2.26 19.34 8.41
N GLY A 55 -1.77 19.32 7.17
CA GLY A 55 -2.57 18.94 6.00
C GLY A 55 -3.10 17.51 6.06
N ILE A 56 -2.28 16.57 6.54
CA ILE A 56 -2.67 15.17 6.76
C ILE A 56 -3.74 15.08 7.86
N GLU A 57 -3.65 15.86 8.94
CA GLU A 57 -4.68 15.89 10.00
C GLU A 57 -6.02 16.42 9.49
N VAL A 58 -6.02 17.49 8.67
CA VAL A 58 -7.26 18.02 8.07
C VAL A 58 -7.96 16.95 7.24
N ALA A 59 -7.22 16.26 6.36
CA ALA A 59 -7.76 15.17 5.56
C ALA A 59 -8.24 13.98 6.41
N ALA A 60 -7.52 13.63 7.48
CA ALA A 60 -7.93 12.61 8.43
C ALA A 60 -9.27 12.95 9.13
N GLY A 61 -9.50 14.24 9.42
CA GLY A 61 -10.79 14.73 9.93
C GLY A 61 -11.95 14.41 8.98
N TRP A 62 -11.80 14.71 7.69
CA TRP A 62 -12.83 14.38 6.69
C TRP A 62 -13.04 12.87 6.52
N MET A 63 -11.98 12.07 6.62
CA MET A 63 -12.11 10.60 6.61
C MET A 63 -12.88 10.09 7.82
N LEU A 64 -12.68 10.70 8.99
CA LEU A 64 -13.43 10.35 10.19
C LEU A 64 -14.92 10.70 10.05
N GLU A 65 -15.23 11.87 9.47
CA GLU A 65 -16.60 12.27 9.14
C GLU A 65 -17.27 11.33 8.12
N ALA A 66 -16.49 10.82 7.16
CA ALA A 66 -16.92 9.79 6.22
C ALA A 66 -17.08 8.39 6.88
N GLY A 67 -16.77 8.28 8.18
CA GLY A 67 -16.95 7.07 8.97
C GLY A 67 -15.86 6.03 8.79
N ILE A 68 -14.70 6.39 8.21
CA ILE A 68 -13.56 5.48 8.04
C ILE A 68 -13.04 5.03 9.40
N ASP A 69 -12.67 3.75 9.51
CA ASP A 69 -12.08 3.20 10.72
C ASP A 69 -10.80 3.93 11.13
N LYS A 70 -10.66 4.22 12.44
CA LYS A 70 -9.53 4.99 12.98
C LYS A 70 -8.18 4.33 12.71
N ARG A 71 -8.10 2.99 12.64
CA ARG A 71 -6.85 2.28 12.32
C ARG A 71 -6.51 2.38 10.84
N ALA A 72 -7.52 2.36 9.97
CA ALA A 72 -7.33 2.62 8.54
C ALA A 72 -6.81 4.05 8.30
N ILE A 73 -7.38 5.03 9.00
CA ILE A 73 -6.88 6.42 8.99
C ILE A 73 -5.43 6.47 9.50
N ALA A 74 -5.12 5.85 10.64
CA ALA A 74 -3.76 5.85 11.19
C ALA A 74 -2.73 5.24 10.22
N SER A 75 -3.06 4.10 9.60
CA SER A 75 -2.21 3.45 8.60
C SER A 75 -2.00 4.32 7.37
N TRP A 76 -3.05 5.04 6.93
CA TRP A 76 -2.96 5.98 5.82
C TRP A 76 -2.07 7.18 6.14
N LYS A 77 -2.25 7.81 7.31
CA LYS A 77 -1.43 8.95 7.76
C LYS A 77 0.05 8.61 7.74
N LEU A 78 0.40 7.44 8.28
CA LEU A 78 1.77 6.93 8.29
C LEU A 78 2.32 6.75 6.87
N LYS A 79 1.56 6.11 5.97
CA LYS A 79 1.98 5.93 4.58
C LYS A 79 2.18 7.27 3.86
N GLU A 80 1.30 8.24 4.10
CA GLU A 80 1.41 9.56 3.47
C GLU A 80 2.61 10.34 4.00
N LEU A 81 2.86 10.29 5.32
CA LEU A 81 4.08 10.86 5.91
C LEU A 81 5.36 10.25 5.32
N ALA A 82 5.40 8.93 5.10
CA ALA A 82 6.58 8.27 4.53
C ALA A 82 6.86 8.71 3.08
N LYS A 83 5.80 8.95 2.28
CA LYS A 83 5.96 9.45 0.91
C LYS A 83 6.53 10.86 0.87
N GLN A 84 6.04 11.73 1.76
CA GLN A 84 6.44 13.14 1.78
C GLN A 84 7.77 13.36 2.49
N ILE A 85 8.10 12.52 3.48
CA ILE A 85 9.32 12.60 4.28
C ILE A 85 10.00 11.22 4.32
N PRO A 86 10.78 10.86 3.26
CA PRO A 86 11.41 9.54 3.15
C PRO A 86 12.32 9.17 4.32
N ALA A 87 12.90 10.18 5.00
CA ALA A 87 13.73 9.98 6.18
C ALA A 87 13.00 9.28 7.35
N LEU A 88 11.66 9.27 7.36
CA LEU A 88 10.85 8.61 8.39
C LEU A 88 10.43 7.18 8.01
N GLU A 89 10.77 6.68 6.83
CA GLU A 89 10.28 5.41 6.29
C GLU A 89 10.55 4.21 7.23
N GLY A 90 11.74 4.15 7.85
CA GLY A 90 12.09 3.09 8.79
C GLY A 90 11.19 3.06 10.04
N VAL A 91 11.02 4.21 10.69
CA VAL A 91 10.17 4.34 11.89
C VAL A 91 8.70 4.09 11.55
N ILE A 92 8.26 4.59 10.41
CA ILE A 92 6.89 4.39 9.90
C ILE A 92 6.61 2.92 9.60
N SER A 93 7.57 2.20 9.02
CA SER A 93 7.43 0.77 8.73
C SER A 93 7.22 -0.04 10.01
N SER A 94 8.00 0.23 11.06
CA SER A 94 7.81 -0.41 12.37
C SER A 94 6.46 -0.05 13.00
N ALA A 95 6.01 1.22 12.90
CA ALA A 95 4.70 1.62 13.41
C ALA A 95 3.56 0.93 12.65
N LEU A 96 3.67 0.79 11.33
CA LEU A 96 2.71 0.06 10.51
C LEU A 96 2.66 -1.41 10.89
N GLU A 97 3.80 -2.05 11.11
CA GLU A 97 3.88 -3.44 11.57
C GLU A 97 3.15 -3.64 12.91
N ILE A 98 3.31 -2.72 13.87
CA ILE A 98 2.60 -2.81 15.16
C ILE A 98 1.09 -2.65 14.96
N ILE A 99 0.66 -1.73 14.09
CA ILE A 99 -0.76 -1.50 13.80
C ILE A 99 -1.38 -2.72 13.11
N THR A 100 -0.67 -3.35 12.17
CA THR A 100 -1.16 -4.51 11.42
C THR A 100 -1.11 -5.80 12.24
N SER A 101 -0.04 -6.02 13.02
CA SER A 101 0.12 -7.20 13.88
C SER A 101 -0.91 -7.27 15.01
N ASN A 102 -1.35 -6.10 15.50
CA ASN A 102 -2.44 -5.99 16.48
C ASN A 102 -3.82 -5.84 15.83
N SER A 103 -3.91 -5.99 14.51
CA SER A 103 -5.18 -5.99 13.79
C SER A 103 -5.55 -7.42 13.40
N ASN A 104 -6.71 -7.89 13.86
CA ASN A 104 -7.42 -8.88 13.08
C ASN A 104 -7.71 -8.19 11.75
N SER A 105 -7.04 -8.64 10.69
CA SER A 105 -7.23 -8.11 9.34
C SER A 105 -8.73 -7.99 9.08
N PRO A 106 -9.26 -6.84 8.61
CA PRO A 106 -10.69 -6.63 8.52
C PRO A 106 -11.30 -7.58 7.47
N SER A 107 -11.63 -8.79 7.91
CA SER A 107 -12.23 -9.85 7.12
C SER A 107 -13.72 -9.52 7.03
N GLY A 108 -14.08 -8.76 6.01
CA GLY A 108 -15.49 -8.49 5.73
C GLY A 108 -15.76 -8.52 4.25
N MET A 109 -16.97 -8.96 3.93
CA MET A 109 -17.50 -9.02 2.59
C MET A 109 -17.96 -7.65 2.12
N ILE A 110 -17.64 -7.29 0.89
CA ILE A 110 -18.33 -6.19 0.22
C ILE A 110 -19.76 -6.62 -0.13
N VAL A 111 -20.65 -5.66 -0.38
CA VAL A 111 -22.08 -5.91 -0.60
C VAL A 111 -22.34 -6.94 -1.72
N SER A 112 -21.52 -6.97 -2.79
CA SER A 112 -21.67 -7.96 -3.86
C SER A 112 -21.33 -9.38 -3.42
N GLN A 113 -20.33 -9.55 -2.55
CA GLN A 113 -19.99 -10.83 -1.95
C GLN A 113 -21.08 -11.28 -0.98
N LEU A 114 -21.56 -10.36 -0.14
CA LEU A 114 -22.65 -10.62 0.80
C LEU A 114 -23.94 -11.03 0.08
N ALA A 115 -24.28 -10.37 -1.03
CA ALA A 115 -25.43 -10.73 -1.86
C ALA A 115 -25.32 -12.14 -2.45
N LYS A 116 -24.11 -12.56 -2.86
CA LYS A 116 -23.85 -13.92 -3.35
C LYS A 116 -24.03 -14.96 -2.24
N GLU A 117 -23.47 -14.68 -1.06
CA GLU A 117 -23.57 -15.57 0.11
C GLU A 117 -25.03 -15.73 0.56
N LEU A 118 -25.77 -14.63 0.68
CA LEU A 118 -27.19 -14.65 1.03
C LEU A 118 -28.03 -15.40 -0.01
N SER A 119 -27.74 -15.18 -1.31
CA SER A 119 -28.45 -15.91 -2.36
C SER A 119 -28.24 -17.43 -2.27
N SER A 120 -27.02 -17.85 -1.91
CA SER A 120 -26.70 -19.26 -1.71
C SER A 120 -27.42 -19.85 -0.50
N LYS A 121 -27.47 -19.13 0.63
CA LYS A 121 -28.10 -19.61 1.86
C LYS A 121 -29.63 -19.67 1.78
N MET A 122 -30.23 -18.69 1.13
CA MET A 122 -31.69 -18.58 1.02
C MET A 122 -32.28 -19.38 -0.14
N GLY A 123 -31.47 -19.87 -1.08
CA GLY A 123 -31.95 -20.53 -2.30
C GLY A 123 -32.71 -19.59 -3.26
N THR A 124 -32.68 -18.28 -3.02
CA THR A 124 -33.36 -17.26 -3.83
C THR A 124 -32.40 -16.12 -4.19
N LYS A 125 -32.68 -15.41 -5.29
CA LYS A 125 -31.79 -14.35 -5.78
C LYS A 125 -31.91 -13.08 -4.92
N VAL A 126 -30.83 -12.77 -4.19
CA VAL A 126 -30.63 -11.52 -3.45
C VAL A 126 -29.61 -10.66 -4.20
N THR A 127 -30.00 -9.45 -4.63
CA THR A 127 -29.11 -8.54 -5.37
C THR A 127 -28.37 -7.59 -4.43
N PRO A 128 -27.21 -7.03 -4.84
CA PRO A 128 -26.50 -6.04 -4.03
C PRO A 128 -27.37 -4.81 -3.67
N ALA A 129 -28.29 -4.42 -4.55
CA ALA A 129 -29.25 -3.35 -4.29
C ALA A 129 -30.22 -3.71 -3.16
N LYS A 130 -30.76 -4.94 -3.15
CA LYS A 130 -31.62 -5.43 -2.05
C LYS A 130 -30.88 -5.50 -0.72
N VAL A 131 -29.63 -5.98 -0.74
CA VAL A 131 -28.78 -6.00 0.47
C VAL A 131 -28.57 -4.57 1.00
N ASN A 132 -28.23 -3.64 0.11
CA ASN A 132 -28.05 -2.24 0.51
C ASN A 132 -29.33 -1.60 1.07
N GLN A 133 -30.49 -1.93 0.51
CA GLN A 133 -31.76 -1.46 1.04
C GLN A 133 -32.02 -2.05 2.43
N ALA A 134 -31.90 -3.37 2.59
CA ALA A 134 -32.07 -4.06 3.87
C ALA A 134 -31.14 -3.51 4.97
N LEU A 135 -29.85 -3.32 4.66
CA LEU A 135 -28.89 -2.75 5.61
C LEU A 135 -29.27 -1.32 6.03
N HIS A 136 -29.90 -0.54 5.14
CA HIS A 136 -30.37 0.80 5.46
C HIS A 136 -31.65 0.75 6.32
N ASP A 137 -32.60 -0.12 5.97
CA ASP A 137 -33.88 -0.28 6.69
C ASP A 137 -33.67 -0.88 8.09
N LEU A 138 -32.63 -1.69 8.26
CA LEU A 138 -32.17 -2.21 9.56
C LEU A 138 -31.37 -1.18 10.38
N GLU A 139 -31.18 0.04 9.87
CA GLU A 139 -30.37 1.11 10.46
C GLU A 139 -28.90 0.69 10.70
N LEU A 140 -28.36 -0.21 9.87
CA LEU A 140 -26.96 -0.64 9.94
C LEU A 140 -26.05 0.24 9.08
N GLN A 141 -26.59 0.83 8.01
CA GLN A 141 -25.89 1.82 7.21
C GLN A 141 -26.75 3.04 6.96
N ASP A 142 -26.09 4.16 6.75
CA ASP A 142 -26.71 5.43 6.40
C ASP A 142 -25.90 6.11 5.28
N TRP A 143 -26.42 7.20 4.75
CA TRP A 143 -25.73 8.05 3.81
C TRP A 143 -24.85 9.05 4.55
N ALA A 144 -23.57 9.12 4.19
CA ALA A 144 -22.66 10.12 4.73
C ALA A 144 -23.04 11.53 4.26
N LYS A 145 -23.53 11.66 3.02
CA LYS A 145 -24.07 12.90 2.45
C LYS A 145 -25.30 12.64 1.58
N PRO A 146 -26.35 13.48 1.63
CA PRO A 146 -27.43 13.44 0.65
C PRO A 146 -26.92 13.97 -0.71
N GLY A 147 -27.29 13.31 -1.82
CA GLY A 147 -26.92 13.78 -3.17
C GLY A 147 -26.63 12.68 -4.20
N VAL A 148 -25.83 13.00 -5.22
CA VAL A 148 -25.46 12.12 -6.36
C VAL A 148 -24.24 11.24 -6.05
N ASN A 149 -23.30 11.75 -5.25
CA ASN A 149 -22.13 11.00 -4.76
C ASN A 149 -22.39 10.47 -3.35
N ARG A 150 -23.34 9.55 -3.26
CA ARG A 150 -23.78 9.05 -1.96
C ARG A 150 -22.77 8.06 -1.39
N GLU A 151 -21.84 8.58 -0.60
CA GLU A 151 -21.01 7.74 0.24
C GLU A 151 -21.88 7.10 1.34
N ARG A 152 -21.66 5.80 1.57
CA ARG A 152 -22.32 5.05 2.63
C ARG A 152 -21.43 5.08 3.87
N LYS A 153 -22.02 5.28 5.04
CA LYS A 153 -21.35 5.16 6.34
C LYS A 153 -22.03 4.09 7.19
N LEU A 154 -21.27 3.47 8.07
CA LEU A 154 -21.85 2.63 9.12
C LEU A 154 -22.50 3.51 10.19
N THR A 155 -23.66 3.11 10.67
CA THR A 155 -24.22 3.66 11.91
C THR A 155 -23.48 3.06 13.11
N THR A 156 -23.71 3.59 14.31
CA THR A 156 -23.21 2.99 15.57
C THR A 156 -23.67 1.54 15.72
N LYS A 157 -24.88 1.21 15.26
CA LYS A 157 -25.40 -0.16 15.23
C LYS A 157 -24.66 -1.02 14.19
N GLY A 158 -24.41 -0.47 13.00
CA GLY A 158 -23.68 -1.11 11.92
C GLY A 158 -22.24 -1.48 12.26
N GLN A 159 -21.55 -0.68 13.07
CA GLN A 159 -20.17 -0.96 13.51
C GLN A 159 -20.00 -2.29 14.26
N LYS A 160 -21.09 -2.88 14.79
CA LYS A 160 -21.06 -4.23 15.38
C LYS A 160 -20.96 -5.35 14.34
N TYR A 161 -21.35 -5.07 13.11
CA TYR A 161 -21.52 -6.05 12.02
C TYR A 161 -20.61 -5.75 10.82
N GLY A 162 -19.82 -4.70 10.88
CA GLY A 162 -18.97 -4.31 9.77
C GLY A 162 -17.98 -3.23 10.14
N VAL A 163 -17.17 -2.90 9.14
CA VAL A 163 -16.12 -1.88 9.22
C VAL A 163 -16.08 -1.08 7.92
N ALA A 164 -15.79 0.21 8.04
CA ALA A 164 -15.54 1.06 6.89
C ALA A 164 -14.03 1.11 6.65
N LEU A 165 -13.57 0.54 5.54
CA LEU A 165 -12.18 0.61 5.14
C LEU A 165 -11.95 1.75 4.16
N LEU A 166 -10.72 2.24 4.17
CA LEU A 166 -10.24 3.19 3.18
C LEU A 166 -10.13 2.52 1.81
N THR A 167 -10.75 3.10 0.79
CA THR A 167 -10.49 2.72 -0.61
C THR A 167 -9.54 3.74 -1.23
N THR A 168 -8.41 3.26 -1.73
CA THR A 168 -7.44 4.07 -2.49
C THR A 168 -7.37 3.58 -3.92
N SER A 169 -7.43 4.49 -4.90
CA SER A 169 -6.99 4.25 -6.27
C SER A 169 -5.58 4.84 -6.48
N ALA A 170 -5.05 4.68 -7.70
CA ALA A 170 -3.80 5.33 -8.10
C ALA A 170 -3.87 6.88 -7.95
N ASP A 171 -5.07 7.46 -8.08
CA ASP A 171 -5.31 8.91 -8.00
C ASP A 171 -5.63 9.40 -6.58
N GLY A 172 -5.51 8.53 -5.56
CA GLY A 172 -5.72 8.89 -4.16
C GLY A 172 -6.99 8.28 -3.55
N TRP A 173 -7.51 8.96 -2.52
CA TRP A 173 -8.67 8.49 -1.74
C TRP A 173 -9.96 8.52 -2.57
N GLN A 174 -10.72 7.42 -2.53
CA GLN A 174 -11.97 7.23 -3.30
C GLN A 174 -13.20 7.07 -2.38
N GLY A 175 -13.07 7.39 -1.09
CA GLY A 175 -14.15 7.25 -0.12
C GLY A 175 -14.06 5.99 0.75
N ALA A 176 -15.15 5.73 1.47
CA ALA A 176 -15.33 4.58 2.35
C ALA A 176 -15.83 3.35 1.59
N GLN A 177 -15.16 2.21 1.77
CA GLN A 177 -15.72 0.91 1.40
C GLN A 177 -16.19 0.19 2.65
N LEU A 178 -17.51 0.04 2.75
CA LEU A 178 -18.11 -0.75 3.82
C LEU A 178 -17.87 -2.24 3.57
N ARG A 179 -17.41 -2.92 4.62
CA ARG A 179 -17.24 -4.36 4.67
C ARG A 179 -18.03 -4.93 5.82
N TRP A 180 -18.67 -6.07 5.59
CA TRP A 180 -19.59 -6.69 6.53
C TRP A 180 -19.05 -8.02 7.01
N TYR A 181 -19.08 -8.24 8.31
CA TYR A 181 -18.68 -9.49 8.95
C TYR A 181 -19.74 -10.56 8.75
N ASP A 182 -19.36 -11.84 8.86
CA ASP A 182 -20.30 -12.97 8.75
C ASP A 182 -21.45 -12.88 9.76
N SER A 183 -21.24 -12.21 10.89
CA SER A 183 -22.26 -11.97 11.91
C SER A 183 -23.47 -11.16 11.40
N VAL A 184 -23.37 -10.46 10.27
CA VAL A 184 -24.51 -9.75 9.66
C VAL A 184 -25.47 -10.70 8.93
N ILE A 185 -24.97 -11.84 8.46
CA ILE A 185 -25.73 -12.78 7.62
C ILE A 185 -27.03 -13.22 8.31
N PRO A 186 -27.04 -13.74 9.56
CA PRO A 186 -28.28 -14.17 10.20
C PRO A 186 -29.31 -13.04 10.34
N VAL A 187 -28.85 -11.80 10.56
CA VAL A 187 -29.73 -10.62 10.65
C VAL A 187 -30.41 -10.34 9.31
N LEU A 188 -29.65 -10.45 8.22
CA LEU A 188 -30.19 -10.23 6.87
C LEU A 188 -31.09 -11.38 6.41
N CYS A 189 -30.76 -12.63 6.73
CA CYS A 189 -31.65 -13.76 6.46
C CYS A 189 -33.01 -13.54 7.14
N GLN A 190 -33.02 -13.20 8.43
CA GLN A 190 -34.25 -12.92 9.16
C GLN A 190 -35.06 -11.77 8.54
N PHE A 191 -34.39 -10.70 8.07
CA PHE A 191 -35.05 -9.57 7.40
C PHE A 191 -35.71 -9.98 6.07
N PHE A 192 -35.12 -10.89 5.31
CA PHE A 192 -35.67 -11.31 4.02
C PHE A 192 -36.70 -12.44 4.12
N GLU A 193 -36.74 -13.17 5.25
CA GLU A 193 -37.73 -14.21 5.54
C GLU A 193 -39.02 -13.66 6.14
N GLY A 194 -38.96 -12.50 6.79
CA GLY A 194 -40.13 -11.76 7.31
C GLY A 194 -40.88 -10.99 6.25
#